data_AF-A0A0P1KSH2-F1
#
_entry.id   AF-A0A0P1KSH2-F1
#
_cell.length_a   1.000
_cell.length_b   1.000
_cell.length_c   1.000
_cell.angle_alpha   90.00
_cell.angle_beta   90.00
_cell.angle_gamma   90.00
#
_symmetry.space_group_name_H-M   'P 1'
#
loop_
_entity.id
_entity.type
_entity.pdbx_description
1 polymer ?
#
loop_
_entity_poly.entity_id
_entity_poly.type
_entity_poly.pdbx_seq_one_letter_code
_entity_poly.pdbx_strand_id
1 'polypeptide(L)'
;MEDYSLRGSIYLKDTIEARHFHIGYLEYLLGHLKLRYEKLRNARARGKNFRYNRFYERGCNFELKYTDVHFRRLTGFHKSQLNRIVKSLKFPSNIARFALAPLESFFIFIVRLRSGCTYRVLAGICGREITTISKVISIITCYLFHLIKPALSATNAPWLSGRLAEFDQILASTGKSVPGSRIIGFIDGTHVEIVRPYEGPNKSDRLQNSVFSGHKKTHIMKYQAVTTPDGLCIDLTDPFSGSQHDSFMFMHSDLYGRPKQAQREGNSQYRIYGDPAYRSSDISTVGYKEQRLTADQKKVNKILSTSRASPSSGFLGQLKILFKSLAPTGD
;
A
#
# COMPACT_ATOMS: atom_id res chain seq x y z
N MET A 1 0.01 -34.14 21.65
CA MET A 1 1.16 -33.54 20.97
C MET A 1 0.83 -33.59 19.49
N GLU A 2 0.00 -32.65 19.04
CA GLU A 2 -0.58 -32.64 17.69
C GLU A 2 0.09 -31.56 16.82
N ASP A 3 0.21 -31.94 15.56
CA ASP A 3 1.13 -31.45 14.54
C ASP A 3 0.76 -30.05 14.00
N TYR A 4 1.53 -29.03 14.39
CA TYR A 4 1.43 -27.65 13.91
C TYR A 4 2.29 -27.37 12.65
N SER A 5 2.93 -28.39 12.06
CA SER A 5 3.99 -28.18 11.06
C SER A 5 3.50 -27.93 9.63
N LEU A 6 2.25 -28.25 9.28
CA LEU A 6 1.78 -28.28 7.88
C LEU A 6 1.05 -27.01 7.38
N ARG A 7 0.65 -26.07 8.25
CA ARG A 7 -0.06 -24.84 7.82
C ARG A 7 0.86 -23.69 7.35
N GLY A 8 2.16 -23.74 7.64
CA GLY A 8 3.12 -22.68 7.27
C GLY A 8 3.75 -22.80 5.89
N SER A 9 3.67 -23.98 5.26
CA SER A 9 4.41 -24.28 4.01
C SER A 9 3.73 -23.76 2.74
N ILE A 10 2.40 -23.71 2.72
CA ILE A 10 1.61 -23.27 1.55
C ILE A 10 1.74 -21.75 1.34
N TYR A 11 1.69 -20.96 2.42
CA TYR A 11 1.81 -19.49 2.34
C TYR A 11 3.14 -18.98 1.78
N LEU A 12 4.24 -19.73 1.92
CA LEU A 12 5.59 -19.31 1.53
C LEU A 12 5.90 -19.53 0.04
N LYS A 13 5.34 -20.58 -0.59
CA LYS A 13 5.46 -20.78 -2.04
C LYS A 13 4.59 -19.78 -2.80
N ASP A 14 3.36 -19.58 -2.36
CA ASP A 14 2.41 -18.65 -2.98
C ASP A 14 2.88 -17.19 -2.87
N THR A 15 3.58 -16.79 -1.80
CA THR A 15 4.15 -15.44 -1.71
C THR A 15 5.30 -15.18 -2.68
N ILE A 16 6.04 -16.21 -3.11
CA ILE A 16 7.15 -16.04 -4.06
C ILE A 16 6.62 -15.92 -5.49
N GLU A 17 5.61 -16.72 -5.86
CA GLU A 17 4.93 -16.60 -7.16
C GLU A 17 4.14 -15.28 -7.25
N ALA A 18 3.41 -14.91 -6.18
CA ALA A 18 2.77 -13.60 -6.08
C ALA A 18 3.78 -12.46 -6.28
N ARG A 19 4.95 -12.51 -5.62
CA ARG A 19 6.02 -11.50 -5.79
C ARG A 19 6.58 -11.41 -7.21
N HIS A 20 6.71 -12.51 -7.95
CA HIS A 20 7.17 -12.48 -9.34
C HIS A 20 6.09 -11.91 -10.27
N PHE A 21 4.82 -12.21 -10.02
CA PHE A 21 3.67 -11.62 -10.69
C PHE A 21 3.55 -10.10 -10.43
N HIS A 22 3.79 -9.65 -9.19
CA HIS A 22 3.74 -8.23 -8.80
C HIS A 22 4.70 -7.35 -9.60
N ILE A 23 5.88 -7.89 -9.91
CA ILE A 23 6.89 -7.16 -10.67
C ILE A 23 6.46 -7.05 -12.14
N GLY A 24 5.96 -8.14 -12.75
CA GLY A 24 5.42 -8.11 -14.12
C GLY A 24 4.23 -7.16 -14.29
N TYR A 25 3.38 -7.05 -13.26
CA TYR A 25 2.25 -6.10 -13.28
C TYR A 25 2.69 -4.64 -13.25
N LEU A 26 3.67 -4.29 -12.41
CA LEU A 26 4.24 -2.94 -12.38
C LEU A 26 4.91 -2.59 -13.72
N GLU A 27 5.58 -3.56 -14.37
CA GLU A 27 6.19 -3.41 -15.71
C GLU A 27 5.11 -3.07 -16.77
N TYR A 28 3.97 -3.77 -16.73
CA TYR A 28 2.84 -3.57 -17.65
C TYR A 28 2.11 -2.23 -17.44
N LEU A 29 1.76 -1.88 -16.20
CA LEU A 29 1.10 -0.62 -15.83
C LEU A 29 1.88 0.60 -16.33
N LEU A 30 3.19 0.57 -16.06
CA LEU A 30 4.02 1.75 -16.27
C LEU A 30 4.49 1.82 -17.71
N GLY A 31 4.57 0.71 -18.45
CA GLY A 31 4.77 0.67 -19.90
C GLY A 31 3.78 1.53 -20.68
N HIS A 32 2.50 1.53 -20.27
CA HIS A 32 1.40 2.22 -20.96
C HIS A 32 1.20 3.68 -20.50
N LEU A 33 1.75 4.07 -19.35
CA LEU A 33 1.67 5.44 -18.85
C LEU A 33 2.77 6.32 -19.49
N LYS A 34 2.36 7.28 -20.33
CA LYS A 34 3.21 8.38 -20.83
C LYS A 34 3.50 9.40 -19.70
N LEU A 35 4.27 9.00 -18.69
CA LEU A 35 4.68 9.87 -17.59
C LEU A 35 5.70 10.92 -18.08
N ARG A 36 5.26 12.17 -18.28
CA ARG A 36 6.14 13.32 -18.59
C ARG A 36 6.56 14.06 -17.31
N TYR A 37 7.61 13.55 -16.67
CA TYR A 37 8.21 14.08 -15.42
C TYR A 37 8.63 15.55 -15.50
N GLU A 38 9.07 16.04 -16.66
CA GLU A 38 9.67 17.38 -16.80
C GLU A 38 8.71 18.54 -16.50
N LYS A 39 7.40 18.37 -16.72
CA LYS A 39 6.41 19.45 -16.51
C LYS A 39 6.19 19.80 -15.03
N LEU A 40 6.38 18.85 -14.11
CA LEU A 40 6.14 19.05 -12.67
C LEU A 40 7.33 19.65 -11.92
N ARG A 41 8.55 19.50 -12.46
CA ARG A 41 9.80 20.04 -11.89
C ARG A 41 9.78 21.57 -11.75
N ASN A 42 9.09 22.26 -12.65
CA ASN A 42 9.11 23.72 -12.73
C ASN A 42 8.23 24.42 -11.67
N ALA A 43 7.38 23.68 -10.95
CA ALA A 43 6.40 24.28 -10.04
C ALA A 43 6.91 24.57 -8.62
N ARG A 44 8.05 24.02 -8.16
CA ARG A 44 8.43 24.09 -6.73
C ARG A 44 9.90 24.36 -6.39
N ALA A 45 10.76 24.66 -7.35
CA ALA A 45 12.17 24.98 -7.06
C ALA A 45 12.38 26.45 -6.69
N ARG A 46 11.91 26.89 -5.51
CA ARG A 46 12.34 28.15 -4.89
C ARG A 46 12.71 27.93 -3.43
N GLY A 47 13.92 27.40 -3.21
CA GLY A 47 14.64 27.47 -1.95
C GLY A 47 16.06 27.95 -2.25
N LYS A 48 16.30 29.25 -2.14
CA LYS A 48 17.61 29.88 -2.33
C LYS A 48 18.46 29.68 -1.08
N ASN A 49 19.78 29.58 -1.28
CA ASN A 49 20.88 29.65 -0.31
C ASN A 49 21.32 28.32 0.34
N PHE A 50 22.22 27.59 -0.33
CA PHE A 50 23.31 26.84 0.33
C PHE A 50 24.49 26.78 -0.65
N ARG A 51 25.67 27.28 -0.24
CA ARG A 51 26.90 27.21 -1.05
C ARG A 51 27.47 25.79 -0.99
N TYR A 52 27.78 25.25 -2.16
CA TYR A 52 28.33 23.91 -2.35
C TYR A 52 29.83 23.87 -1.97
N ASN A 53 30.26 22.76 -1.36
CA ASN A 53 31.67 22.47 -1.18
C ASN A 53 32.26 21.94 -2.49
N ARG A 54 33.42 22.46 -2.91
CA ARG A 54 34.00 22.35 -4.27
C ARG A 54 34.59 20.96 -4.60
N PHE A 55 34.51 19.99 -3.67
CA PHE A 55 35.11 18.64 -3.84
C PHE A 55 34.13 17.54 -4.30
N TYR A 56 32.88 17.88 -4.62
CA TYR A 56 31.81 16.87 -4.87
C TYR A 56 31.67 16.42 -6.33
N GLU A 57 32.54 16.85 -7.25
CA GLU A 57 32.51 16.38 -8.64
C GLU A 57 33.01 14.94 -8.83
N ARG A 58 33.60 14.33 -7.80
CA ARG A 58 33.89 12.89 -7.84
C ARG A 58 32.70 12.16 -7.26
N GLY A 59 31.77 11.82 -8.14
CA GLY A 59 30.74 10.82 -7.88
C GLY A 59 31.39 9.55 -7.32
N CYS A 60 31.37 9.42 -6.00
CA CYS A 60 31.67 8.14 -5.37
C CYS A 60 30.59 7.18 -5.86
N ASN A 61 30.97 6.31 -6.81
CA ASN A 61 30.18 5.16 -7.22
C ASN A 61 29.86 4.37 -5.95
N PHE A 62 28.65 4.54 -5.45
CA PHE A 62 28.14 3.70 -4.39
C PHE A 62 27.93 2.33 -5.00
N GLU A 63 28.87 1.44 -4.70
CA GLU A 63 28.66 0.02 -4.90
C GLU A 63 27.90 -0.49 -3.69
N LEU A 64 26.71 -1.04 -3.89
CA LEU A 64 25.97 -1.76 -2.86
C LEU A 64 26.80 -2.99 -2.44
N LYS A 65 27.73 -2.82 -1.50
CA LYS A 65 28.62 -3.87 -0.96
C LYS A 65 27.91 -4.82 0.01
N TYR A 66 26.61 -5.00 -0.13
CA TYR A 66 25.85 -5.95 0.67
C TYR A 66 25.84 -7.29 -0.04
N THR A 67 26.14 -8.36 0.72
CA THR A 67 25.82 -9.72 0.26
C THR A 67 24.31 -9.80 0.01
N ASP A 68 23.90 -10.72 -0.87
CA ASP A 68 22.47 -10.89 -1.21
C ASP A 68 21.62 -11.20 0.04
N VAL A 69 22.21 -11.87 1.03
CA VAL A 69 21.61 -12.12 2.35
C VAL A 69 21.37 -10.83 3.12
N HIS A 70 22.38 -9.96 3.24
CA HIS A 70 22.24 -8.67 3.93
C HIS A 70 21.25 -7.76 3.19
N PHE A 71 21.32 -7.73 1.87
CA PHE A 71 20.42 -6.95 1.03
C PHE A 71 18.96 -7.38 1.24
N ARG A 72 18.69 -8.69 1.26
CA ARG A 72 17.35 -9.22 1.51
C ARG A 72 16.87 -8.96 2.93
N ARG A 73 17.73 -9.02 3.94
CA ARG A 73 17.35 -8.67 5.32
C ARG A 73 16.92 -7.21 5.44
N LEU A 74 17.67 -6.31 4.80
CA LEU A 74 17.43 -4.87 4.82
C LEU A 74 16.22 -4.44 3.99
N THR A 75 15.99 -5.07 2.83
CA THR A 75 14.95 -4.63 1.88
C THR A 75 13.72 -5.54 1.84
N GLY A 76 13.87 -6.81 2.20
CA GLY A 76 12.87 -7.86 1.97
C GLY A 76 12.89 -8.48 0.57
N PHE A 77 13.78 -8.00 -0.32
CA PHE A 77 13.87 -8.39 -1.72
C PHE A 77 15.27 -8.89 -2.09
N HIS A 78 15.35 -9.75 -3.10
CA HIS A 78 16.62 -9.97 -3.79
C HIS A 78 17.01 -8.73 -4.61
N LYS A 79 18.31 -8.53 -4.86
CA LYS A 79 18.80 -7.38 -5.64
C LYS A 79 18.20 -7.34 -7.05
N SER A 80 18.05 -8.50 -7.69
CA SER A 80 17.41 -8.64 -9.00
C SER A 80 15.94 -8.19 -8.99
N GLN A 81 15.19 -8.59 -7.96
CA GLN A 81 13.79 -8.20 -7.78
C GLN A 81 13.64 -6.69 -7.57
N LEU A 82 14.46 -6.10 -6.69
CA LEU A 82 14.41 -4.65 -6.45
C LEU A 82 14.77 -3.87 -7.72
N ASN A 83 15.74 -4.35 -8.50
CA ASN A 83 16.11 -3.73 -9.77
C ASN A 83 14.96 -3.77 -10.79
N ARG A 84 14.24 -4.89 -10.89
CA ARG A 84 13.05 -4.96 -11.74
C ARG A 84 11.97 -3.99 -11.30
N ILE A 85 11.69 -3.89 -9.99
CA ILE A 85 10.74 -2.90 -9.44
C ILE A 85 11.16 -1.47 -9.82
N VAL A 86 12.43 -1.12 -9.64
CA VAL A 86 12.96 0.21 -9.97
C VAL A 86 12.80 0.54 -11.46
N LYS A 87 13.10 -0.42 -12.34
CA LYS A 87 12.87 -0.30 -13.79
C LYS A 87 11.39 -0.11 -14.12
N SER A 88 10.53 -0.89 -13.47
CA SER A 88 9.08 -0.82 -13.61
C SER A 88 8.58 0.57 -13.24
N LEU A 89 8.99 1.07 -12.06
CA LEU A 89 8.66 2.38 -11.51
C LEU A 89 9.13 3.55 -12.39
N LYS A 90 9.95 3.29 -13.43
CA LYS A 90 10.51 4.29 -14.34
C LYS A 90 11.16 5.45 -13.58
N PHE A 91 11.83 5.14 -12.46
CA PHE A 91 12.47 6.17 -11.65
C PHE A 91 13.46 6.98 -12.50
N PRO A 92 13.43 8.33 -12.42
CA PRO A 92 14.33 9.14 -13.20
C PRO A 92 15.78 8.88 -12.78
N SER A 93 16.67 8.76 -13.76
CA SER A 93 18.10 8.88 -13.54
C SER A 93 18.41 10.28 -13.02
N ASN A 94 19.13 10.39 -11.91
CA ASN A 94 19.41 11.64 -11.17
C ASN A 94 18.21 12.16 -10.37
N ILE A 95 17.93 11.50 -9.24
CA ILE A 95 16.96 11.98 -8.27
C ILE A 95 17.54 13.24 -7.60
N ALA A 96 17.00 14.40 -7.98
CA ALA A 96 17.51 15.75 -7.67
C ALA A 96 18.81 16.14 -8.42
N ARG A 97 19.60 17.06 -7.86
CA ARG A 97 20.97 17.37 -8.31
C ARG A 97 22.00 16.34 -7.82
N PHE A 98 21.57 15.28 -7.17
CA PHE A 98 22.46 14.21 -6.74
C PHE A 98 22.51 13.16 -7.86
N ALA A 99 23.71 12.86 -8.32
CA ALA A 99 23.98 11.79 -9.28
C ALA A 99 23.82 10.40 -8.62
N LEU A 100 22.66 10.14 -8.01
CA LEU A 100 22.35 8.86 -7.38
C LEU A 100 21.66 7.94 -8.39
N ALA A 101 22.09 6.68 -8.39
CA ALA A 101 21.44 5.65 -9.19
C ALA A 101 19.99 5.43 -8.69
N PRO A 102 19.04 5.13 -9.58
CA PRO A 102 17.66 4.82 -9.20
C PRO A 102 17.56 3.67 -8.18
N LEU A 103 18.40 2.64 -8.33
CA LEU A 103 18.43 1.49 -7.42
C LEU A 103 18.90 1.87 -6.01
N GLU A 104 19.95 2.68 -5.89
CA GLU A 104 20.44 3.20 -4.61
C GLU A 104 19.37 4.05 -3.92
N SER A 105 18.73 4.93 -4.69
CA SER A 105 17.72 5.84 -4.16
C SER A 105 16.52 5.06 -3.61
N PHE A 106 16.05 4.05 -4.35
CA PHE A 106 14.96 3.20 -3.89
C PHE A 106 15.36 2.26 -2.76
N PHE A 107 16.61 1.79 -2.72
CA PHE A 107 17.14 1.06 -1.57
C PHE A 107 17.04 1.89 -0.28
N ILE A 108 17.51 3.15 -0.30
CA ILE A 108 17.41 4.08 0.84
C ILE A 108 15.96 4.19 1.31
N PHE A 109 15.05 4.39 0.37
CA PHE A 109 13.62 4.52 0.65
C PHE A 109 13.02 3.27 1.30
N ILE A 110 13.26 2.09 0.73
CA ILE A 110 12.72 0.83 1.25
C ILE A 110 13.30 0.47 2.62
N VAL A 111 14.60 0.70 2.85
CA VAL A 111 15.20 0.44 4.17
C VAL A 111 14.60 1.37 5.22
N ARG A 112 14.36 2.66 4.90
CA ARG A 112 13.65 3.58 5.81
C ARG A 112 12.27 3.04 6.16
N LEU A 113 11.47 2.67 5.16
CA LEU A 113 10.12 2.18 5.38
C LEU A 113 10.13 0.89 6.20
N ARG A 114 10.93 -0.10 5.81
CA ARG A 114 10.90 -1.42 6.46
C ARG A 114 11.39 -1.41 7.90
N SER A 115 12.40 -0.60 8.21
CA SER A 115 13.06 -0.62 9.52
C SER A 115 12.61 0.49 10.47
N GLY A 116 12.03 1.58 9.96
CA GLY A 116 11.75 2.75 10.78
C GLY A 116 13.01 3.42 11.35
N CYS A 117 14.21 3.12 10.84
CA CYS A 117 15.45 3.67 11.39
C CYS A 117 15.60 5.18 11.09
N THR A 118 16.39 5.86 11.92
CA THR A 118 16.63 7.31 11.79
C THR A 118 17.46 7.64 10.55
N TYR A 119 17.40 8.89 10.08
CA TYR A 119 18.22 9.34 8.95
C TYR A 119 19.72 9.27 9.25
N ARG A 120 20.13 9.35 10.53
CA ARG A 120 21.53 9.16 10.95
C ARG A 120 21.99 7.72 10.74
N VAL A 121 21.14 6.74 11.06
CA VAL A 121 21.44 5.32 10.81
C VAL A 121 21.52 5.04 9.31
N LEU A 122 20.57 5.54 8.51
CA LEU A 122 20.61 5.38 7.05
C LEU A 122 21.83 6.05 6.41
N ALA A 123 22.22 7.22 6.90
CA ALA A 123 23.43 7.91 6.47
C ALA A 123 24.68 7.06 6.71
N GLY A 124 24.79 6.42 7.87
CA GLY A 124 25.88 5.49 8.18
C GLY A 124 25.86 4.24 7.31
N ILE A 125 24.68 3.65 7.06
CA ILE A 125 24.51 2.49 6.18
C ILE A 125 24.94 2.83 4.75
N CYS A 126 24.46 3.94 4.21
CA CYS A 126 24.65 4.27 2.80
C CYS A 126 25.92 5.09 2.51
N GLY A 127 26.64 5.56 3.55
CA GLY A 127 27.78 6.45 3.38
C GLY A 127 27.41 7.80 2.74
N ARG A 128 26.20 8.31 3.03
CA ARG A 128 25.68 9.57 2.46
C ARG A 128 25.36 10.57 3.57
N GLU A 129 25.37 11.84 3.24
CA GLU A 129 24.93 12.89 4.17
C GLU A 129 23.45 12.71 4.55
N ILE A 130 23.12 13.03 5.81
CA ILE A 130 21.76 13.02 6.33
C ILE A 130 20.81 13.86 5.47
N THR A 131 21.30 15.01 4.98
CA THR A 131 20.54 15.90 4.09
C THR A 131 20.20 15.25 2.75
N THR A 132 21.10 14.41 2.22
CA THR A 132 20.89 13.65 0.98
C THR A 132 19.86 12.56 1.21
N ILE A 133 19.98 11.79 2.29
CA ILE A 133 19.01 10.76 2.69
C ILE A 133 17.60 11.36 2.80
N SER A 134 17.46 12.48 3.53
CA SER A 134 16.18 13.16 3.69
C SER A 134 15.57 13.58 2.35
N LYS A 135 16.36 14.19 1.46
CA LYS A 135 15.89 14.63 0.13
C LYS A 135 15.46 13.46 -0.75
N VAL A 136 16.23 12.36 -0.75
CA VAL A 136 15.89 11.14 -1.50
C VAL A 136 14.56 10.57 -1.04
N ILE A 137 14.37 10.41 0.28
CA ILE A 137 13.13 9.89 0.85
C ILE A 137 11.95 10.78 0.46
N SER A 138 12.06 12.11 0.63
CA SER A 138 10.98 13.03 0.26
C SER A 138 10.62 12.97 -1.23
N ILE A 139 11.62 12.94 -2.12
CA ILE A 139 11.36 12.90 -3.56
C ILE A 139 10.71 11.58 -3.96
N ILE A 140 11.18 10.44 -3.45
CA ILE A 140 10.58 9.14 -3.75
C ILE A 140 9.16 9.08 -3.20
N THR A 141 8.90 9.56 -1.97
CA THR A 141 7.53 9.66 -1.44
C THR A 141 6.63 10.45 -2.38
N CYS A 142 7.05 11.65 -2.81
CA CYS A 142 6.27 12.47 -3.74
C CYS A 142 6.08 11.79 -5.10
N TYR A 143 7.13 11.13 -5.62
CA TYR A 143 7.06 10.40 -6.90
C TYR A 143 6.04 9.28 -6.83
N LEU A 144 6.13 8.42 -5.81
CA LEU A 144 5.21 7.32 -5.61
C LEU A 144 3.78 7.83 -5.40
N PHE A 145 3.59 8.84 -4.56
CA PHE A 145 2.26 9.36 -4.24
C PHE A 145 1.59 10.08 -5.43
N HIS A 146 2.32 10.89 -6.19
CA HIS A 146 1.71 11.70 -7.26
C HIS A 146 1.69 11.00 -8.63
N LEU A 147 2.67 10.15 -8.92
CA LEU A 147 2.80 9.54 -10.24
C LEU A 147 2.42 8.06 -10.27
N ILE A 148 2.71 7.32 -9.20
CA ILE A 148 2.49 5.87 -9.18
C ILE A 148 1.15 5.50 -8.53
N LYS A 149 0.72 6.18 -7.45
CA LYS A 149 -0.56 5.91 -6.79
C LYS A 149 -1.76 5.85 -7.76
N PRO A 150 -1.92 6.77 -8.73
CA PRO A 150 -3.01 6.67 -9.69
C PRO A 150 -2.99 5.35 -10.47
N ALA A 151 -1.82 4.81 -10.76
CA ALA A 151 -1.64 3.53 -11.44
C ALA A 151 -1.94 2.31 -10.53
N LEU A 152 -1.88 2.47 -9.20
CA LEU A 152 -2.11 1.41 -8.22
C LEU A 152 -3.58 1.26 -7.81
N SER A 153 -4.52 1.74 -8.62
CA SER A 153 -5.95 1.52 -8.42
C SER A 153 -6.42 0.26 -9.16
N ALA A 154 -7.39 -0.45 -8.60
CA ALA A 154 -7.97 -1.68 -9.16
C ALA A 154 -8.56 -1.44 -10.56
N THR A 155 -8.84 -0.18 -10.87
CA THR A 155 -9.48 0.27 -12.10
C THR A 155 -8.48 0.41 -13.24
N ASN A 156 -7.20 0.58 -12.89
CA ASN A 156 -6.07 0.62 -13.80
C ASN A 156 -5.36 -0.74 -13.87
N ALA A 157 -6.00 -1.81 -13.40
CA ALA A 157 -5.43 -3.16 -13.33
C ALA A 157 -5.98 -4.10 -14.43
N PRO A 158 -5.53 -4.04 -15.70
CA PRO A 158 -6.04 -4.95 -16.74
C PRO A 158 -5.91 -6.44 -16.43
N TRP A 159 -4.85 -6.86 -15.73
CA TRP A 159 -4.71 -8.25 -15.27
C TRP A 159 -5.82 -8.70 -14.31
N LEU A 160 -6.46 -7.77 -13.57
CA LEU A 160 -7.50 -8.11 -12.62
C LEU A 160 -8.69 -8.74 -13.35
N SER A 161 -9.05 -8.18 -14.51
CA SER A 161 -10.15 -8.70 -15.35
C SER A 161 -9.92 -10.14 -15.81
N GLY A 162 -8.68 -10.52 -16.11
CA GLY A 162 -8.30 -11.88 -16.52
C GLY A 162 -8.15 -12.87 -15.37
N ARG A 163 -8.29 -12.44 -14.10
CA ARG A 163 -8.16 -13.29 -12.90
C ARG A 163 -9.42 -13.32 -12.05
N LEU A 164 -10.53 -12.72 -12.48
CA LEU A 164 -11.77 -12.65 -11.70
C LEU A 164 -12.35 -14.04 -11.41
N ALA A 165 -12.54 -14.86 -12.45
CA ALA A 165 -12.96 -16.26 -12.30
C ALA A 165 -11.98 -17.08 -11.46
N GLU A 166 -10.68 -16.89 -11.66
CA GLU A 166 -9.63 -17.57 -10.88
C GLU A 166 -9.79 -17.26 -9.38
N PHE A 167 -9.95 -15.98 -9.01
CA PHE A 167 -10.10 -15.58 -7.62
C PHE A 167 -11.37 -16.15 -6.95
N ASP A 168 -12.52 -16.12 -7.63
CA ASP A 168 -13.75 -16.70 -7.11
C ASP A 168 -13.62 -18.23 -6.93
N GLN A 169 -13.00 -18.91 -7.90
CA GLN A 169 -12.76 -20.36 -7.84
C GLN A 169 -11.78 -20.74 -6.72
N ILE A 170 -10.68 -20.00 -6.54
CA ILE A 170 -9.72 -20.23 -5.46
C ILE A 170 -10.39 -20.01 -4.11
N LEU A 171 -11.19 -18.96 -3.96
CA LEU A 171 -11.92 -18.72 -2.72
C LEU A 171 -12.93 -19.83 -2.42
N ALA A 172 -13.68 -20.30 -3.42
CA ALA A 172 -14.63 -21.39 -3.25
C ALA A 172 -13.93 -22.71 -2.90
N SER A 173 -12.87 -23.07 -3.62
CA SER A 173 -12.14 -24.34 -3.41
C SER A 173 -11.40 -24.40 -2.07
N THR A 174 -10.93 -23.26 -1.57
CA THR A 174 -10.29 -23.15 -0.24
C THR A 174 -11.29 -22.98 0.90
N GLY A 175 -12.61 -23.05 0.63
CA GLY A 175 -13.66 -22.85 1.63
C GLY A 175 -13.67 -21.45 2.23
N LYS A 176 -13.04 -20.47 1.56
CA LYS A 176 -12.99 -19.05 1.93
C LYS A 176 -14.14 -18.24 1.34
N SER A 177 -14.89 -18.83 0.43
CA SER A 177 -16.16 -18.32 -0.06
C SER A 177 -17.13 -19.46 -0.37
N VAL A 178 -18.35 -19.11 -0.77
CA VAL A 178 -19.35 -20.04 -1.27
C VAL A 178 -19.35 -20.06 -2.80
N PRO A 179 -19.59 -21.22 -3.44
CA PRO A 179 -19.72 -21.30 -4.89
C PRO A 179 -20.73 -20.29 -5.44
N GLY A 180 -20.35 -19.58 -6.51
CA GLY A 180 -21.21 -18.59 -7.15
C GLY A 180 -21.32 -17.24 -6.42
N SER A 181 -20.54 -17.03 -5.34
CA SER A 181 -20.49 -15.75 -4.64
C SER A 181 -19.99 -14.59 -5.51
N ARG A 182 -19.14 -14.91 -6.51
CA ARG A 182 -18.45 -13.95 -7.38
C ARG A 182 -17.66 -12.91 -6.58
N ILE A 183 -17.06 -13.34 -5.48
CA ILE A 183 -16.22 -12.48 -4.63
C ILE A 183 -14.79 -12.56 -5.13
N ILE A 184 -14.15 -11.41 -5.32
CA ILE A 184 -12.76 -11.33 -5.84
C ILE A 184 -11.78 -10.69 -4.86
N GLY A 185 -12.28 -10.23 -3.71
CA GLY A 185 -11.46 -9.51 -2.76
C GLY A 185 -12.28 -8.98 -1.60
N PHE A 186 -11.55 -8.40 -0.67
CA PHE A 186 -12.03 -8.04 0.65
C PHE A 186 -11.68 -6.58 0.91
N ILE A 187 -12.70 -5.79 1.29
CA ILE A 187 -12.53 -4.39 1.67
C ILE A 187 -12.55 -4.26 3.18
N ASP A 188 -11.60 -3.51 3.71
CA ASP A 188 -11.52 -3.26 5.15
C ASP A 188 -10.95 -1.87 5.45
N GLY A 189 -11.43 -1.30 6.54
CA GLY A 189 -11.00 -0.01 7.06
C GLY A 189 -9.91 -0.19 8.12
N THR A 190 -9.03 0.78 8.27
CA THR A 190 -8.04 0.79 9.32
C THR A 190 -7.83 2.17 9.90
N HIS A 191 -7.65 2.21 11.21
CA HIS A 191 -7.31 3.42 11.95
C HIS A 191 -5.80 3.46 12.18
N VAL A 192 -5.17 4.56 11.78
CA VAL A 192 -3.78 4.88 12.08
C VAL A 192 -3.78 6.01 13.08
N GLU A 193 -3.28 5.74 14.28
CA GLU A 193 -3.11 6.76 15.30
C GLU A 193 -2.04 7.77 14.86
N ILE A 194 -2.33 9.05 15.12
CA ILE A 194 -1.42 10.15 14.84
C ILE A 194 -1.22 10.98 16.11
N VAL A 195 -0.09 11.67 16.16
CA VAL A 195 0.14 12.69 17.19
C VAL A 195 -0.92 13.78 17.07
N ARG A 196 -1.36 14.33 18.21
CA ARG A 196 -2.28 15.46 18.26
C ARG A 196 -1.75 16.58 17.34
N PRO A 197 -2.48 16.95 16.28
CA PRO A 197 -2.05 18.04 15.42
C PRO A 197 -2.08 19.36 16.21
N TYR A 198 -1.03 20.15 16.07
CA TYR A 198 -0.93 21.48 16.69
C TYR A 198 -1.16 22.55 15.63
N GLU A 199 -2.17 23.40 15.83
CA GLU A 199 -2.54 24.44 14.85
C GLU A 199 -1.87 25.80 15.11
N GLY A 200 -1.11 25.94 16.20
CA GLY A 200 -0.53 27.20 16.64
C GLY A 200 -1.42 27.96 17.63
N PRO A 201 -0.89 29.00 18.29
CA PRO A 201 -1.70 29.87 19.12
C PRO A 201 -2.70 30.64 18.24
N ASN A 202 -3.93 30.82 18.73
CA ASN A 202 -5.04 31.55 18.08
C ASN A 202 -5.69 30.89 16.85
N LYS A 203 -5.57 29.58 16.68
CA LYS A 203 -6.37 28.83 15.69
C LYS A 203 -7.46 28.01 16.36
N SER A 204 -8.59 27.88 15.68
CA SER A 204 -9.69 26.99 16.09
C SER A 204 -9.20 25.54 16.10
N ASP A 205 -9.60 24.73 17.09
CA ASP A 205 -9.30 23.28 17.20
C ASP A 205 -9.93 22.42 16.08
N ARG A 206 -10.16 22.97 14.87
CA ARG A 206 -10.91 22.33 13.79
C ARG A 206 -10.16 21.15 13.21
N LEU A 207 -8.85 21.27 12.98
CA LEU A 207 -8.04 20.15 12.51
C LEU A 207 -8.01 19.05 13.57
N GLN A 208 -7.78 19.44 14.83
CA GLN A 208 -7.77 18.51 15.94
C GLN A 208 -9.10 17.73 16.05
N ASN A 209 -10.22 18.44 16.08
CA ASN A 209 -11.56 17.86 16.18
C ASN A 209 -11.90 17.00 14.96
N SER A 210 -11.42 17.36 13.77
CA SER A 210 -11.68 16.59 12.55
C SER A 210 -11.02 15.20 12.59
N VAL A 211 -9.86 15.05 13.22
CA VAL A 211 -9.13 13.78 13.27
C VAL A 211 -9.32 13.05 14.61
N PHE A 212 -9.94 13.67 15.60
CA PHE A 212 -10.25 13.02 16.87
C PHE A 212 -11.40 12.01 16.71
N SER A 213 -11.17 10.77 17.14
CA SER A 213 -12.20 9.74 17.19
C SER A 213 -12.74 9.59 18.60
N GLY A 214 -14.00 9.97 18.82
CA GLY A 214 -14.65 9.77 20.13
C GLY A 214 -14.70 8.30 20.55
N HIS A 215 -14.87 7.37 19.59
CA HIS A 215 -14.89 5.94 19.88
C HIS A 215 -13.52 5.39 20.33
N LYS A 216 -12.42 5.87 19.72
CA LYS A 216 -11.06 5.46 20.09
C LYS A 216 -10.40 6.36 21.14
N LYS A 217 -11.02 7.50 21.47
CA LYS A 217 -10.51 8.53 22.39
C LYS A 217 -9.10 9.02 22.03
N THR A 218 -8.77 9.06 20.76
CA THR A 218 -7.45 9.50 20.25
C THR A 218 -7.56 10.09 18.84
N HIS A 219 -6.50 10.75 18.37
CA HIS A 219 -6.42 11.31 17.01
C HIS A 219 -6.01 10.22 16.03
N ILE A 220 -6.80 10.05 14.98
CA ILE A 220 -6.61 9.01 13.97
C ILE A 220 -6.82 9.53 12.56
N MET A 221 -6.11 8.94 11.61
CA MET A 221 -6.46 8.95 10.20
C MET A 221 -7.00 7.58 9.83
N LYS A 222 -8.02 7.55 8.98
CA LYS A 222 -8.57 6.30 8.45
C LYS A 222 -8.06 6.03 7.04
N TYR A 223 -7.82 4.77 6.76
CA TYR A 223 -7.50 4.26 5.42
C TYR A 223 -8.38 3.07 5.13
N GLN A 224 -8.65 2.83 3.86
CA GLN A 224 -9.37 1.66 3.40
C GLN A 224 -8.57 1.02 2.29
N ALA A 225 -8.49 -0.31 2.31
CA ALA A 225 -7.83 -1.07 1.27
C ALA A 225 -8.71 -2.21 0.78
N VAL A 226 -8.54 -2.58 -0.48
CA VAL A 226 -9.07 -3.81 -1.04
C VAL A 226 -7.93 -4.78 -1.28
N THR A 227 -8.06 -5.97 -0.72
CA THR A 227 -7.09 -7.06 -0.90
C THR A 227 -7.72 -8.25 -1.58
N THR A 228 -7.05 -8.79 -2.60
CA THR A 228 -7.42 -10.03 -3.27
C THR A 228 -7.02 -11.25 -2.41
N PRO A 229 -7.50 -12.46 -2.76
CA PRO A 229 -7.26 -13.68 -1.98
C PRO A 229 -5.78 -14.07 -1.84
N ASP A 230 -4.96 -13.71 -2.83
CA ASP A 230 -3.50 -13.89 -2.85
C ASP A 230 -2.75 -12.82 -2.02
N GLY A 231 -3.47 -11.92 -1.35
CA GLY A 231 -2.92 -10.91 -0.44
C GLY A 231 -2.47 -9.62 -1.13
N LEU A 232 -2.74 -9.47 -2.43
CA LEU A 232 -2.46 -8.23 -3.16
C LEU A 232 -3.39 -7.10 -2.76
N CYS A 233 -2.83 -5.95 -2.40
CA CYS A 233 -3.60 -4.72 -2.31
C CYS A 233 -3.83 -4.19 -3.73
N ILE A 234 -5.08 -4.23 -4.18
CA ILE A 234 -5.49 -3.76 -5.51
C ILE A 234 -6.04 -2.34 -5.48
N ASP A 235 -6.44 -1.83 -4.32
CA ASP A 235 -6.84 -0.44 -4.16
C ASP A 235 -6.58 0.03 -2.73
N LEU A 236 -6.20 1.30 -2.57
CA LEU A 236 -5.92 1.94 -1.29
C LEU A 236 -6.40 3.39 -1.35
N THR A 237 -7.22 3.78 -0.38
CA THR A 237 -7.75 5.14 -0.31
C THR A 237 -6.73 6.15 0.17
N ASP A 238 -6.99 7.42 -0.15
CA ASP A 238 -6.40 8.54 0.58
C ASP A 238 -6.76 8.51 2.08
N PRO A 239 -6.00 9.24 2.92
CA PRO A 239 -6.31 9.36 4.32
C PRO A 239 -7.62 10.13 4.53
N PHE A 240 -8.55 9.52 5.26
CA PHE A 240 -9.80 10.14 5.72
C PHE A 240 -9.71 10.56 7.18
N SER A 241 -10.55 11.52 7.56
CA SER A 241 -10.62 11.97 8.95
C SER A 241 -11.20 10.88 9.86
N GLY A 242 -10.70 10.81 11.10
CA GLY A 242 -11.05 9.80 12.09
C GLY A 242 -12.51 9.76 12.53
N SER A 243 -13.25 10.85 12.34
CA SER A 243 -14.66 10.95 12.68
C SER A 243 -15.59 10.40 11.59
N GLN A 244 -15.08 10.20 10.37
CA GLN A 244 -15.88 9.70 9.25
C GLN A 244 -16.17 8.20 9.36
N HIS A 245 -17.37 7.79 8.96
CA HIS A 245 -17.77 6.38 8.97
C HIS A 245 -17.21 5.62 7.76
N ASP A 246 -17.02 4.31 7.87
CA ASP A 246 -16.38 3.50 6.82
C ASP A 246 -17.24 3.46 5.53
N SER A 247 -18.57 3.46 5.67
CA SER A 247 -19.49 3.71 4.54
C SER A 247 -19.28 5.06 3.86
N PHE A 248 -18.97 6.12 4.62
CA PHE A 248 -18.70 7.45 4.05
C PHE A 248 -17.41 7.39 3.23
N MET A 249 -16.35 6.78 3.78
CA MET A 249 -15.09 6.57 3.07
C MET A 249 -15.29 5.78 1.79
N PHE A 250 -16.10 4.72 1.82
CA PHE A 250 -16.40 3.92 0.63
C PHE A 250 -17.12 4.74 -0.45
N MET A 251 -18.15 5.51 -0.09
CA MET A 251 -18.89 6.32 -1.08
C MET A 251 -18.07 7.46 -1.67
N HIS A 252 -17.13 8.01 -0.89
CA HIS A 252 -16.28 9.13 -1.30
C HIS A 252 -14.89 8.68 -1.76
N SER A 253 -14.61 7.38 -1.74
CA SER A 253 -13.44 6.84 -2.38
C SER A 253 -13.72 6.69 -3.86
N ASP A 254 -12.63 6.80 -4.61
CA ASP A 254 -12.58 6.51 -6.03
C ASP A 254 -13.07 5.09 -6.39
N LEU A 255 -13.16 4.21 -5.39
CA LEU A 255 -13.58 2.84 -5.54
C LEU A 255 -15.10 2.69 -5.69
N TYR A 256 -15.95 3.65 -5.32
CA TYR A 256 -17.39 3.50 -5.55
C TYR A 256 -17.78 3.71 -7.03
N GLY A 257 -17.11 4.65 -7.70
CA GLY A 257 -17.45 5.05 -9.07
C GLY A 257 -16.79 4.24 -10.17
N ARG A 258 -15.64 3.61 -9.91
CA ARG A 258 -14.75 3.11 -10.97
C ARG A 258 -14.71 1.59 -11.23
N PRO A 259 -14.93 0.65 -10.28
CA PRO A 259 -14.61 -0.76 -10.50
C PRO A 259 -15.66 -1.53 -11.33
N LYS A 260 -16.77 -0.92 -11.73
CA LYS A 260 -17.82 -1.62 -12.51
C LYS A 260 -17.28 -2.28 -13.78
N GLN A 261 -16.30 -1.69 -14.47
CA GLN A 261 -15.71 -2.30 -15.67
C GLN A 261 -14.63 -3.34 -15.34
N ALA A 262 -13.76 -3.06 -14.36
CA ALA A 262 -12.67 -3.96 -13.97
C ALA A 262 -13.16 -5.24 -13.26
N GLN A 263 -14.39 -5.25 -12.75
CA GLN A 263 -15.02 -6.39 -12.06
C GLN A 263 -16.01 -7.15 -12.96
N ARG A 264 -15.91 -7.00 -14.28
CA ARG A 264 -16.75 -7.73 -15.23
C ARG A 264 -15.92 -8.67 -16.07
N GLU A 265 -16.43 -9.88 -16.22
CA GLU A 265 -15.94 -10.87 -17.17
C GLU A 265 -17.14 -11.35 -18.00
N GLY A 266 -17.20 -10.95 -19.27
CA GLY A 266 -18.39 -11.13 -20.11
C GLY A 266 -19.64 -10.52 -19.44
N ASN A 267 -20.65 -11.36 -19.18
CA ASN A 267 -21.90 -10.97 -18.52
C ASN A 267 -21.88 -11.15 -16.99
N SER A 268 -20.78 -11.63 -16.42
CA SER A 268 -20.66 -11.88 -14.99
C SER A 268 -20.13 -10.66 -14.25
N GLN A 269 -20.89 -10.17 -13.27
CA GLN A 269 -20.46 -9.13 -12.34
C GLN A 269 -19.85 -9.77 -11.08
N TYR A 270 -18.61 -9.40 -10.79
CA TYR A 270 -17.89 -9.74 -9.56
C TYR A 270 -17.96 -8.59 -8.56
N ARG A 271 -17.76 -8.92 -7.28
CA ARG A 271 -17.91 -7.99 -6.15
C ARG A 271 -16.78 -8.13 -5.14
N ILE A 272 -16.58 -7.10 -4.33
CA ILE A 272 -15.76 -7.18 -3.12
C ILE A 272 -16.64 -7.40 -1.90
N TYR A 273 -16.13 -8.15 -0.93
CA TYR A 273 -16.83 -8.40 0.32
C TYR A 273 -16.33 -7.46 1.42
N GLY A 274 -17.26 -6.71 2.03
CA GLY A 274 -16.99 -5.80 3.15
C GLY A 274 -17.62 -6.26 4.46
N ASP A 275 -17.19 -5.63 5.55
CA ASP A 275 -17.90 -5.75 6.82
C ASP A 275 -19.34 -5.21 6.74
N PRO A 276 -20.20 -5.52 7.74
CA PRO A 276 -21.58 -5.03 7.77
C PRO A 276 -21.72 -3.50 7.87
N ALA A 277 -20.69 -2.74 8.22
CA ALA A 277 -20.73 -1.28 8.26
C ALA A 277 -20.66 -0.66 6.86
N TYR A 278 -20.32 -1.43 5.82
CA TYR A 278 -20.40 -1.02 4.41
C TYR A 278 -21.82 -1.11 3.83
N ARG A 279 -22.04 -0.38 2.74
CA ARG A 279 -23.25 -0.47 1.92
C ARG A 279 -23.08 -1.55 0.85
N SER A 280 -24.13 -2.34 0.64
CA SER A 280 -24.24 -3.28 -0.49
C SER A 280 -24.53 -2.52 -1.78
N SER A 281 -23.97 -2.97 -2.90
CA SER A 281 -24.13 -2.37 -4.23
C SER A 281 -23.75 -3.36 -5.35
N ASP A 282 -23.75 -2.92 -6.61
CA ASP A 282 -23.27 -3.75 -7.73
C ASP A 282 -21.80 -4.17 -7.60
N ILE A 283 -21.00 -3.39 -6.89
CA ILE A 283 -19.55 -3.56 -6.77
C ILE A 283 -19.12 -4.16 -5.43
N SER A 284 -19.97 -4.05 -4.40
CA SER A 284 -19.69 -4.49 -3.03
C SER A 284 -20.84 -5.31 -2.49
N THR A 285 -20.50 -6.37 -1.77
CA THR A 285 -21.47 -7.15 -1.00
C THR A 285 -21.07 -7.17 0.46
N VAL A 286 -22.06 -7.28 1.35
CA VAL A 286 -21.88 -7.41 2.79
C VAL A 286 -22.62 -8.64 3.27
N GLY A 287 -22.30 -9.12 4.47
CA GLY A 287 -23.04 -10.23 5.08
C GLY A 287 -24.54 -9.92 5.21
N TYR A 288 -25.36 -10.97 5.18
CA TYR A 288 -26.81 -10.88 5.38
C TYR A 288 -27.14 -10.23 6.73
N LYS A 289 -28.10 -9.28 6.76
CA LYS A 289 -28.42 -8.43 7.93
C LYS A 289 -29.84 -8.62 8.49
N GLU A 290 -30.58 -9.61 8.00
CA GLU A 290 -31.98 -9.83 8.39
C GLU A 290 -32.12 -10.21 9.87
N GLN A 291 -33.24 -9.84 10.51
CA GLN A 291 -33.48 -10.14 11.93
C GLN A 291 -33.51 -11.65 12.23
N ARG A 292 -33.92 -12.47 11.26
CA ARG A 292 -33.93 -13.93 11.35
C ARG A 292 -33.17 -14.54 10.19
N LEU A 293 -31.85 -14.64 10.34
CA LEU A 293 -31.01 -15.34 9.38
C LEU A 293 -31.26 -16.84 9.42
N THR A 294 -31.40 -17.43 8.24
CA THR A 294 -31.41 -18.89 8.04
C THR A 294 -30.06 -19.51 8.46
N ALA A 295 -30.04 -20.83 8.68
CA ALA A 295 -28.80 -21.54 9.00
C ALA A 295 -27.74 -21.38 7.91
N ASP A 296 -28.16 -21.40 6.64
CA ASP A 296 -27.28 -21.23 5.49
C ASP A 296 -26.72 -19.80 5.40
N GLN A 297 -27.55 -18.77 5.57
CA GLN A 297 -27.09 -17.37 5.61
C GLN A 297 -26.07 -17.14 6.74
N LYS A 298 -26.30 -17.73 7.92
CA LYS A 298 -25.33 -17.68 9.04
C LYS A 298 -24.01 -18.35 8.68
N LYS A 299 -24.06 -19.50 8.00
CA LYS A 299 -22.88 -20.22 7.52
C LYS A 299 -22.09 -19.38 6.51
N VAL A 300 -22.77 -18.77 5.53
CA VAL A 300 -22.15 -17.87 4.55
C VAL A 300 -21.49 -16.68 5.24
N ASN A 301 -22.19 -15.99 6.13
CA ASN A 301 -21.65 -14.86 6.88
C ASN A 301 -20.41 -15.24 7.68
N LYS A 302 -20.42 -16.42 8.32
CA LYS A 302 -19.27 -16.94 9.08
C LYS A 302 -18.06 -17.16 8.17
N ILE A 303 -18.23 -17.87 7.04
CA ILE A 303 -17.17 -18.15 6.07
C ILE A 303 -16.54 -16.85 5.57
N LEU A 304 -17.36 -15.91 5.10
CA LEU A 304 -16.86 -14.67 4.49
C LEU A 304 -16.23 -13.72 5.50
N SER A 305 -16.79 -13.63 6.72
CA SER A 305 -16.20 -12.81 7.80
C SER A 305 -14.83 -13.33 8.23
N THR A 306 -14.67 -14.64 8.40
CA THR A 306 -13.37 -15.26 8.71
C THR A 306 -12.37 -15.07 7.57
N SER A 307 -12.83 -15.21 6.33
CA SER A 307 -11.97 -15.10 5.15
C SER A 307 -11.47 -13.69 4.91
N ARG A 308 -12.30 -12.68 5.17
CA ARG A 308 -11.91 -11.25 5.15
C ARG A 308 -10.80 -10.95 6.16
N ALA A 309 -10.86 -11.55 7.34
CA ALA A 309 -9.92 -11.26 8.42
C ALA A 309 -8.47 -11.67 8.12
N SER A 310 -8.22 -12.61 7.20
CA SER A 310 -6.86 -13.10 6.93
C SER A 310 -6.06 -12.20 5.95
N PRO A 311 -6.55 -11.88 4.74
CA PRO A 311 -5.82 -11.04 3.78
C PRO A 311 -5.81 -9.55 4.16
N SER A 312 -6.98 -8.98 4.47
CA SER A 312 -7.12 -7.53 4.69
C SER A 312 -6.46 -7.10 6.00
N SER A 313 -6.65 -7.87 7.08
CA SER A 313 -5.98 -7.57 8.36
C SER A 313 -4.46 -7.74 8.27
N GLY A 314 -3.96 -8.65 7.43
CA GLY A 314 -2.53 -8.83 7.20
C GLY A 314 -1.91 -7.58 6.58
N PHE A 315 -2.45 -7.10 5.47
CA PHE A 315 -1.96 -5.91 4.78
C PHE A 315 -2.11 -4.64 5.63
N LEU A 316 -3.33 -4.38 6.15
CA LEU A 316 -3.60 -3.19 6.97
C LEU A 316 -2.86 -3.22 8.32
N GLY A 317 -2.62 -4.43 8.87
CA GLY A 317 -1.79 -4.63 10.06
C GLY A 317 -0.33 -4.24 9.80
N GLN A 318 0.25 -4.66 8.68
CA GLN A 318 1.59 -4.24 8.27
C GLN A 318 1.68 -2.72 8.06
N LEU A 319 0.64 -2.13 7.46
CA LEU A 319 0.55 -0.68 7.29
C LEU A 319 0.59 0.05 8.64
N LYS A 320 -0.17 -0.41 9.64
CA LYS A 320 -0.12 0.15 11.00
C LYS A 320 1.27 0.07 11.64
N ILE A 321 1.96 -1.07 11.50
CA ILE A 321 3.32 -1.25 12.01
C ILE A 321 4.28 -0.27 11.34
N LEU A 322 4.18 -0.13 10.01
CA LEU A 322 4.98 0.81 9.23
C LEU A 322 4.80 2.25 9.74
N PHE A 323 3.55 2.72 9.89
CA PHE A 323 3.28 4.06 10.40
C PHE A 323 3.84 4.29 11.80
N LYS A 324 3.71 3.32 12.71
CA LYS A 324 4.30 3.40 14.06
C LYS A 324 5.82 3.53 14.01
N SER A 325 6.49 2.80 13.12
CA SER A 325 7.95 2.85 12.97
C SER A 325 8.46 4.16 12.34
N LEU A 326 7.61 4.87 11.61
CA LEU A 326 7.94 6.14 10.98
C LEU A 326 7.64 7.35 11.85
N ALA A 327 6.74 7.20 12.83
CA ALA A 327 6.46 8.23 13.81
C ALA A 327 7.73 8.54 14.61
N PRO A 328 8.04 9.82 14.87
CA PRO A 328 9.11 10.16 15.78
C PRO A 328 8.78 9.54 17.15
N THR A 329 9.66 8.69 17.65
CA THR A 329 9.67 8.34 19.07
C THR A 329 9.97 9.63 19.81
N GLY A 330 9.06 10.04 20.69
CA GLY A 330 9.29 11.21 21.53
C GLY A 330 10.47 10.93 22.44
N ASP A 331 11.61 11.53 22.11
CA ASP A 331 12.71 11.82 23.02
C ASP A 331 12.68 13.32 23.30
#